data_AF-A0A732JNU0-F1
#
_entry.id   AF-A0A732JNU0-F1
#
_cell.length_a   1.000
_cell.length_b   1.000
_cell.length_c   1.000
_cell.angle_alpha   90.00
_cell.angle_beta   90.00
_cell.angle_gamma   90.00
#
_symmetry.space_group_name_H-M   'P 1'
#
loop_
_entity.id
_entity.type
_entity.pdbx_description
1 polymer ?
#
loop_
_entity_poly.entity_id
_entity_poly.type
_entity_poly.pdbx_seq_one_letter_code
_entity_poly.pdbx_strand_id
1 'polypeptide(L)'
;MVVTLAYIALFLVFSWVILRINQKSDSLSKSVFIAIFLGAVIGLSLHFISANHTKTIIEWYSIVGNGYVHLLKLVAIPLIFISILSAINKLENSAGIGK
;
A
#
# COMPACT_ATOMS: atom_id res chain seq x y z
N MET A 1 -6.92 18.90 18.75
CA MET A 1 -6.86 17.58 19.43
C MET A 1 -8.09 16.73 19.11
N VAL A 2 -9.32 17.24 19.25
CA VAL A 2 -10.53 16.47 18.87
C VAL A 2 -10.57 16.15 17.36
N VAL A 3 -10.25 17.14 16.51
CA VAL A 3 -10.24 16.95 15.03
C VAL A 3 -9.23 15.88 14.60
N THR A 4 -8.02 15.88 15.16
CA THR A 4 -6.99 14.88 14.83
C THR A 4 -7.42 13.47 15.23
N LEU A 5 -8.03 13.30 16.41
CA LEU A 5 -8.56 12.01 16.85
C LEU A 5 -9.71 11.54 15.97
N ALA A 6 -10.59 12.44 15.53
CA ALA A 6 -11.69 12.11 14.62
C ALA A 6 -11.19 11.56 13.27
N TYR A 7 -10.15 12.17 12.68
CA TYR A 7 -9.56 11.70 11.41
C TYR A 7 -8.80 10.37 11.53
N ILE A 8 -8.17 10.12 12.68
CA ILE A 8 -7.53 8.82 12.96
C ILE A 8 -8.59 7.74 13.15
N ALA A 9 -9.65 8.02 13.91
CA ALA A 9 -10.77 7.10 14.09
C ALA A 9 -11.46 6.80 12.75
N LEU A 10 -11.70 7.83 11.93
CA LEU A 10 -12.25 7.69 10.58
C LEU A 10 -11.40 6.77 9.70
N PHE A 11 -10.08 6.95 9.72
CA PHE A 11 -9.14 6.08 8.99
C PHE A 11 -9.21 4.63 9.44
N LEU A 12 -9.25 4.37 10.75
CA LEU A 12 -9.36 3.02 11.29
C LEU A 12 -10.69 2.35 10.90
N VAL A 13 -11.79 3.08 10.96
CA VAL A 13 -13.11 2.58 10.53
C VAL A 13 -13.09 2.23 9.04
N PHE A 14 -12.60 3.12 8.18
CA PHE A 14 -12.51 2.84 6.74
C PHE A 14 -11.58 1.67 6.44
N SER A 15 -10.43 1.58 7.11
CA SER A 15 -9.51 0.45 6.99
C SER A 15 -10.21 -0.87 7.36
N TRP A 16 -10.99 -0.88 8.44
CA TRP A 16 -11.75 -2.06 8.86
C TRP A 16 -12.86 -2.44 7.87
N VAL A 17 -13.58 -1.45 7.31
CA VAL A 17 -14.60 -1.68 6.27
C VAL A 17 -13.96 -2.29 5.02
N ILE A 18 -12.82 -1.77 4.58
CA ILE A 18 -12.08 -2.30 3.43
C ILE A 18 -11.59 -3.73 3.71
N LEU A 19 -11.11 -4.02 4.93
CA LEU A 19 -10.74 -5.38 5.32
C LEU A 19 -11.93 -6.35 5.23
N ARG A 20 -13.12 -5.92 5.66
CA ARG A 20 -14.35 -6.72 5.54
C ARG A 20 -14.75 -6.95 4.07
N ILE A 21 -14.61 -5.95 3.22
CA ILE A 21 -14.86 -6.06 1.77
C ILE A 21 -13.88 -7.03 1.14
N ASN A 22 -12.59 -6.92 1.48
CA ASN A 22 -11.55 -7.80 0.97
C ASN A 22 -11.79 -9.27 1.36
N GLN A 23 -12.22 -9.54 2.60
CA GLN A 23 -12.55 -10.90 3.05
C GLN A 23 -13.71 -11.55 2.28
N LYS A 24 -14.59 -10.76 1.68
CA LYS A 24 -15.77 -11.24 0.92
C LYS A 24 -15.59 -11.15 -0.60
N SER A 25 -14.52 -10.54 -1.08
CA SER A 25 -14.26 -10.28 -2.49
C SER A 25 -13.30 -11.31 -3.05
N ASP A 26 -13.62 -11.91 -4.20
CA ASP A 26 -12.73 -12.85 -4.89
C ASP A 26 -11.47 -12.18 -5.46
N SER A 27 -11.46 -10.83 -5.54
CA SER A 27 -10.35 -10.08 -6.13
C SER A 27 -9.86 -8.97 -5.21
N LEU A 28 -8.56 -8.98 -4.92
CA LEU A 28 -7.85 -7.92 -4.21
C LEU A 28 -7.98 -6.58 -4.96
N SER A 29 -7.94 -6.62 -6.30
CA SER A 29 -7.96 -5.43 -7.16
C SER A 29 -9.17 -4.54 -6.91
N LYS A 30 -10.37 -5.12 -6.72
CA LYS A 30 -11.59 -4.34 -6.40
C LYS A 30 -11.46 -3.61 -5.06
N SER A 31 -10.98 -4.30 -4.04
CA SER A 31 -10.79 -3.71 -2.70
C SER A 31 -9.73 -2.60 -2.72
N VAL A 32 -8.64 -2.80 -3.46
CA VAL A 32 -7.57 -1.79 -3.61
C VAL A 32 -8.07 -0.58 -4.38
N PHE A 33 -8.83 -0.77 -5.46
CA PHE A 33 -9.40 0.33 -6.24
C PHE A 33 -10.31 1.23 -5.39
N ILE A 34 -11.20 0.61 -4.59
CA ILE A 34 -12.08 1.32 -3.65
C ILE A 34 -11.26 2.06 -2.59
N ALA A 35 -10.23 1.41 -2.02
CA ALA A 35 -9.37 2.00 -1.01
C ALA A 35 -8.62 3.23 -1.53
N ILE A 36 -8.11 3.19 -2.77
CA ILE A 36 -7.42 4.32 -3.40
C ILE A 36 -8.38 5.51 -3.57
N PHE A 37 -9.60 5.26 -4.06
CA PHE A 37 -10.58 6.32 -4.26
C PHE A 37 -10.98 6.98 -2.93
N LEU A 38 -11.29 6.17 -1.91
CA LEU A 38 -11.58 6.65 -0.56
C LEU A 38 -10.41 7.42 0.05
N GLY A 39 -9.19 6.87 -0.06
CA GLY A 39 -7.97 7.51 0.43
C GLY A 39 -7.72 8.88 -0.22
N ALA A 40 -7.97 9.00 -1.53
CA ALA A 40 -7.84 10.26 -2.25
C ALA A 40 -8.87 11.30 -1.76
N VAL A 41 -10.13 10.92 -1.58
CA VAL A 41 -11.19 11.81 -1.05
C VAL A 41 -10.84 12.28 0.37
N ILE A 42 -10.39 11.36 1.23
CA ILE A 42 -9.94 11.70 2.59
C ILE A 42 -8.75 12.66 2.52
N GLY A 43 -7.72 12.37 1.70
CA GLY A 43 -6.56 13.22 1.53
C GLY A 43 -6.91 14.64 1.06
N LEU A 44 -7.85 14.78 0.13
CA LEU A 44 -8.35 16.08 -0.31
C LEU A 44 -9.08 16.83 0.81
N SER A 45 -9.88 16.12 1.63
CA SER A 45 -10.59 16.74 2.75
C SER A 45 -9.65 17.35 3.81
N LEU A 46 -8.43 16.81 3.97
CA LEU A 46 -7.42 17.35 4.89
C LEU A 46 -6.92 18.74 4.47
N HIS A 47 -7.07 19.14 3.20
CA HIS A 47 -6.64 20.46 2.73
C HIS A 47 -7.51 21.60 3.29
N PHE A 48 -8.75 21.31 3.70
CA PHE A 48 -9.68 22.30 4.25
C PHE A 48 -9.49 22.57 5.75
N ILE A 49 -8.54 21.89 6.41
CA ILE A 49 -8.27 22.01 7.84
C ILE A 49 -6.98 22.79 8.09
N SER A 50 -6.87 23.37 9.29
CA SER A 50 -5.65 24.05 9.75
C SER A 50 -4.41 23.19 9.59
N ALA A 51 -3.36 23.77 9.00
CA ALA A 51 -2.10 23.11 8.67
C ALA A 51 -1.44 22.39 9.88
N ASN A 52 -1.65 22.89 11.10
CA ASN A 52 -1.08 22.27 12.30
C ASN A 52 -1.71 20.89 12.59
N HIS A 53 -3.02 20.75 12.40
CA HIS A 53 -3.70 19.46 12.58
C HIS A 53 -3.42 18.51 11.42
N THR A 54 -3.33 19.04 10.20
CA THR A 54 -3.04 18.25 8.99
C THR A 54 -1.68 17.56 9.09
N LYS A 55 -0.63 18.26 9.56
CA LYS A 55 0.70 17.65 9.75
C LYS A 55 0.67 16.43 10.69
N THR A 56 0.08 16.59 11.87
CA THR A 56 -0.03 15.48 12.84
C THR A 56 -0.83 14.30 12.27
N ILE A 57 -1.94 14.55 11.56
CA ILE A 57 -2.73 13.46 10.96
C ILE A 57 -1.91 12.70 9.90
N ILE A 58 -1.18 13.44 9.05
CA ILE A 58 -0.32 12.84 8.01
C ILE A 58 0.78 11.99 8.63
N GLU A 59 1.40 12.41 9.74
CA GLU A 59 2.40 11.60 10.45
C GLU A 59 1.83 10.25 10.89
N TRP A 60 0.62 10.23 11.47
CA TRP A 60 -0.05 8.98 11.86
C TRP A 60 -0.37 8.08 10.67
N TYR A 61 -0.86 8.64 9.56
CA TYR A 61 -1.15 7.88 8.34
C TYR A 61 0.14 7.32 7.71
N SER A 62 1.23 8.09 7.78
CA SER A 62 2.54 7.73 7.26
C SER A 62 3.13 6.51 7.95
N ILE A 63 2.87 6.29 9.25
CA ILE A 63 3.32 5.08 9.96
C ILE A 63 2.78 3.81 9.28
N VAL A 64 1.48 3.79 8.98
CA VAL A 64 0.82 2.63 8.33
C VAL A 64 1.30 2.47 6.89
N GLY A 65 1.37 3.56 6.13
CA GLY A 65 1.81 3.54 4.73
C GLY A 65 3.28 3.11 4.59
N ASN A 66 4.16 3.69 5.39
CA ASN A 66 5.57 3.30 5.42
C ASN A 66 5.72 1.86 5.88
N GLY A 67 4.99 1.42 6.91
CA GLY A 67 5.01 0.02 7.35
C GLY A 67 4.73 -0.94 6.20
N TYR A 68 3.67 -0.69 5.43
CA TYR A 68 3.35 -1.49 4.24
C TYR A 68 4.48 -1.49 3.20
N VAL A 69 5.02 -0.32 2.85
CA VAL A 69 6.11 -0.21 1.85
C VAL A 69 7.37 -0.94 2.32
N HIS A 70 7.72 -0.87 3.60
CA HIS A 70 8.90 -1.58 4.14
C HIS A 70 8.72 -3.09 4.06
N LEU A 71 7.53 -3.60 4.36
CA LEU A 71 7.21 -5.03 4.21
C LEU A 71 7.30 -5.46 2.74
N LEU A 72 6.79 -4.66 1.80
CA LEU A 72 6.94 -4.93 0.37
C LEU A 72 8.41 -4.96 -0.05
N LYS A 73 9.22 -3.99 0.40
CA LYS A 73 10.65 -3.94 0.10
C LYS A 73 11.39 -5.17 0.60
N LEU A 74 11.04 -5.67 1.80
CA LEU A 74 11.63 -6.87 2.38
C LEU A 74 11.45 -8.08 1.46
N VAL A 75 10.26 -8.25 0.85
CA VAL A 75 9.98 -9.35 -0.09
C VAL A 75 10.52 -9.06 -1.49
N ALA A 76 10.41 -7.82 -1.96
CA ALA A 76 10.74 -7.46 -3.34
C ALA A 76 12.24 -7.54 -3.63
N ILE A 77 13.09 -7.01 -2.75
CA ILE A 77 14.55 -6.98 -2.94
C ILE A 77 15.13 -8.39 -3.18
N PRO A 78 14.88 -9.41 -2.34
CA PRO A 78 15.41 -10.75 -2.59
C PRO A 78 14.79 -11.40 -3.83
N LEU A 79 13.50 -11.17 -4.10
CA LEU A 79 12.83 -11.72 -5.27
C LEU A 79 13.45 -11.19 -6.58
N ILE A 80 13.81 -9.91 -6.63
CA ILE A 80 14.49 -9.31 -7.79
C ILE A 80 15.80 -10.05 -8.08
N PHE A 81 16.61 -10.31 -7.05
CA PHE A 81 17.85 -11.05 -7.20
C PHE A 81 17.63 -12.47 -7.76
N ILE A 82 16.68 -13.21 -7.17
CA ILE A 82 16.34 -14.58 -7.60
C ILE A 82 15.81 -14.57 -9.05
N SER A 83 14.97 -13.59 -9.40
CA SER A 83 14.41 -13.45 -10.74
C SER A 83 15.49 -13.20 -11.80
N ILE A 84 16.50 -12.36 -11.49
CA ILE A 84 17.62 -12.09 -12.39
C ILE A 84 18.48 -13.36 -12.56
N LEU A 85 18.83 -14.02 -11.46
CA LEU A 85 19.66 -15.24 -11.51
C LEU A 85 18.96 -16.37 -12.29
N SER A 86 17.64 -16.54 -12.09
CA SER A 86 16.84 -17.51 -12.84
C SER A 86 16.80 -17.17 -14.34
N ALA A 87 16.65 -15.90 -14.69
CA ALA A 87 16.68 -15.46 -16.08
C ALA A 87 18.04 -15.71 -16.75
N ILE A 88 19.15 -15.42 -16.05
CA ILE A 88 20.51 -15.68 -16.54
C ILE A 88 20.71 -17.19 -16.77
N ASN A 89 20.36 -18.03 -15.79
CA ASN A 89 20.48 -19.49 -15.91
C ASN A 89 19.66 -20.04 -17.10
N LYS A 90 18.49 -19.46 -17.37
CA LYS A 90 17.65 -19.86 -18.50
C LYS A 90 18.27 -19.47 -19.85
N LEU A 91 18.91 -18.30 -19.93
CA LEU A 91 19.61 -17.85 -21.13
C LEU A 91 20.83 -18.74 -21.44
N GLU A 92 21.64 -19.07 -20.43
CA GLU A 92 22.81 -19.95 -20.58
C GLU A 92 22.42 -21.34 -21.07
N ASN A 93 21.35 -21.92 -20.50
CA ASN A 93 20.85 -23.22 -20.91
C ASN A 93 20.22 -23.20 -22.32
N SER A 94 19.57 -22.09 -22.71
CA SER A 94 19.03 -21.92 -24.07
C SER A 94 20.07 -21.63 -25.14
N ALA A 95 21.24 -21.09 -24.79
CA ALA A 95 22.36 -20.88 -25.71
C ALA A 95 22.97 -22.21 -26.21
N GLY A 96 22.74 -23.32 -25.50
CA GLY A 96 23.10 -24.68 -25.93
C GLY A 96 22.11 -25.33 -26.90
N ILE A 97 20.91 -24.76 -27.10
CA ILE A 97 19.82 -25.35 -27.90
C ILE A 97 19.81 -24.83 -29.36
N GLY A 98 20.72 -23.91 -29.69
CA GLY A 98 20.92 -23.37 -31.04
C GLY A 98 21.95 -24.12 -31.90
N LYS A 99 22.40 -25.31 -31.48
CA LYS A 99 23.21 -26.24 -32.29
C LYS A 99 22.43 -27.52 -32.56
#